data_AF-J2HJ09-F1
#
_entry.id   AF-J2HJ09-F1
#
_cell.length_a   1.000
_cell.length_b   1.000
_cell.length_c   1.000
_cell.angle_alpha   90.00
_cell.angle_beta   90.00
_cell.angle_gamma   90.00
#
_symmetry.space_group_name_H-M   'P 1'
#
loop_
_entity.id
_entity.type
_entity.pdbx_description
1 polymer ?
#
loop_
_entity_poly.entity_id
_entity_poly.type
_entity_poly.pdbx_seq_one_letter_code
_entity_poly.pdbx_strand_id
1 'polypeptide(L)'
;MAAWFTAGGAIIAATVSALVSYLVAYRSVYINAVTAERSKWIEALRSTISKYSGAAGRVSARRALGAYAKDQDWASDTEHLQTLLSDLTLRLNPNEAEAQNLLRSAMKLDQAARLHSPAAVILANEIMIRHAQWAAKVEWDRVKEEASGVMRAPTFAWRKWRRGRAYAKFLKGAGSLDRLDAIGSGVSDADLTLLRSEMDT
;
A
#
# COMPACT_ATOMS: atom_id res chain seq x y z
N MET A 1 7.19 64.55 -13.79
CA MET A 1 6.13 63.72 -13.18
C MET A 1 6.16 62.26 -13.62
N ALA A 2 6.39 61.94 -14.90
CA ALA A 2 6.43 60.55 -15.40
C ALA A 2 7.42 59.61 -14.68
N ALA A 3 8.60 60.11 -14.28
CA ALA A 3 9.64 59.31 -13.61
C ALA A 3 9.24 58.76 -12.22
N TRP A 4 8.33 59.43 -11.51
CA TRP A 4 7.88 58.99 -10.18
C TRP A 4 6.90 57.82 -10.28
N PHE A 5 6.03 57.83 -11.29
CA PHE A 5 5.09 56.74 -11.55
C PHE A 5 5.82 55.47 -12.02
N THR A 6 6.86 55.61 -12.86
CA THR A 6 7.65 54.47 -13.32
C THR A 6 8.52 53.87 -12.21
N ALA A 7 9.13 54.69 -11.37
CA ALA A 7 9.92 54.23 -10.22
C ALA A 7 9.05 53.51 -9.16
N GLY A 8 7.87 54.05 -8.84
CA GLY A 8 6.92 53.41 -7.93
C GLY A 8 6.41 52.06 -8.44
N GLY A 9 6.07 51.99 -9.74
CA GLY A 9 5.66 50.74 -10.39
C GLY A 9 6.76 49.65 -10.36
N ALA A 10 8.01 50.03 -10.58
CA ALA A 10 9.14 49.10 -10.54
C ALA A 10 9.38 48.49 -9.15
N ILE A 11 9.25 49.30 -8.09
CA ILE A 11 9.39 48.82 -6.70
C ILE A 11 8.29 47.83 -6.36
N ILE A 12 7.02 48.16 -6.67
CA ILE A 12 5.89 47.26 -6.42
C ILE A 12 6.07 45.93 -7.18
N ALA A 13 6.45 46.00 -8.45
CA ALA A 13 6.70 44.81 -9.26
C ALA A 13 7.83 43.95 -8.67
N ALA A 14 8.92 44.56 -8.21
CA ALA A 14 10.04 43.86 -7.58
C ALA A 14 9.62 43.19 -6.25
N THR A 15 8.85 43.89 -5.40
CA THR A 15 8.37 43.34 -4.13
C THR A 15 7.39 42.19 -4.35
N VAL A 16 6.44 42.33 -5.27
CA VAL A 16 5.50 41.25 -5.64
C VAL A 16 6.26 40.06 -6.22
N SER A 17 7.23 40.29 -7.10
CA SER A 17 8.07 39.24 -7.67
C SER A 17 8.89 38.49 -6.61
N ALA A 18 9.47 39.21 -5.64
CA ALA A 18 10.21 38.62 -4.53
C ALA A 18 9.30 37.79 -3.62
N LEU A 19 8.11 38.28 -3.30
CA LEU A 19 7.12 37.55 -2.49
C LEU A 19 6.63 36.29 -3.19
N VAL A 20 6.29 36.38 -4.47
CA VAL A 20 5.88 35.22 -5.28
C VAL A 20 7.02 34.20 -5.35
N SER A 21 8.25 34.64 -5.61
CA SER A 21 9.44 33.78 -5.66
C SER A 21 9.69 33.07 -4.33
N TYR A 22 9.57 33.80 -3.22
CA TYR A 22 9.69 33.24 -1.87
C TYR A 22 8.61 32.16 -1.61
N LEU A 23 7.34 32.47 -1.88
CA LEU A 23 6.25 31.51 -1.68
C LEU A 23 6.41 30.25 -2.55
N VAL A 24 6.84 30.41 -3.80
CA VAL A 24 7.12 29.29 -4.71
C VAL A 24 8.31 28.46 -4.21
N ALA A 25 9.38 29.10 -3.74
CA ALA A 25 10.55 28.40 -3.21
C ALA A 25 10.22 27.59 -1.95
N TYR A 26 9.52 28.19 -0.98
CA TYR A 26 9.09 27.50 0.24
C TYR A 26 8.18 26.31 -0.07
N ARG A 27 7.21 26.49 -0.95
CA ARG A 27 6.32 25.42 -1.38
C ARG A 27 7.09 24.29 -2.07
N SER A 28 8.06 24.61 -2.92
CA SER A 28 8.90 23.63 -3.60
C SER A 28 9.70 22.78 -2.60
N VAL A 29 10.35 23.41 -1.62
CA VAL A 29 11.10 22.70 -0.56
C VAL A 29 10.19 21.77 0.24
N TYR A 30 9.03 22.25 0.66
CA TYR A 30 8.05 21.45 1.39
C TYR A 30 7.57 20.23 0.57
N ILE A 31 7.18 20.45 -0.69
CA ILE A 31 6.72 19.37 -1.58
C ILE A 31 7.83 18.34 -1.80
N ASN A 32 9.07 18.77 -2.01
CA ASN A 32 10.20 17.87 -2.22
C ASN A 32 10.47 17.01 -0.97
N ALA A 33 10.42 17.61 0.22
CA ALA A 33 10.60 16.90 1.48
C ALA A 33 9.48 15.85 1.70
N VAL A 34 8.21 16.25 1.55
CA VAL A 34 7.06 15.34 1.72
C VAL A 34 7.09 14.21 0.68
N THR A 35 7.40 14.53 -0.58
CA THR A 35 7.50 13.54 -1.66
C THR A 35 8.60 12.51 -1.38
N ALA A 36 9.74 12.95 -0.84
CA ALA A 36 10.83 12.06 -0.46
C ALA A 36 10.42 11.12 0.69
N GLU A 37 9.82 11.64 1.75
CA GLU A 37 9.34 10.83 2.88
C GLU A 37 8.25 9.83 2.47
N ARG A 38 7.29 10.24 1.63
CA ARG A 38 6.26 9.35 1.09
C ARG A 38 6.84 8.25 0.21
N SER A 39 7.87 8.57 -0.58
CA SER A 39 8.58 7.56 -1.40
C SER A 39 9.32 6.55 -0.52
N LYS A 40 9.97 7.01 0.57
CA LYS A 40 10.55 6.12 1.58
C LYS A 40 9.51 5.24 2.24
N TRP A 41 8.32 5.78 2.55
CA TRP A 41 7.21 5.00 3.10
C TRP A 41 6.76 3.89 2.14
N ILE A 42 6.59 4.18 0.85
CA ILE A 42 6.21 3.17 -0.16
C ILE A 42 7.27 2.07 -0.24
N GLU A 43 8.55 2.43 -0.24
CA GLU A 43 9.63 1.46 -0.32
C GLU A 43 9.71 0.58 0.93
N ALA A 44 9.52 1.19 2.11
CA ALA A 44 9.46 0.46 3.35
C ALA A 44 8.24 -0.49 3.40
N LEU A 45 7.07 -0.06 2.91
CA LEU A 45 5.89 -0.91 2.77
C LEU A 45 6.19 -2.13 1.89
N ARG A 46 6.79 -1.94 0.71
CA ARG A 46 7.19 -3.03 -0.18
C ARG A 46 8.18 -3.99 0.49
N SER A 47 9.17 -3.45 1.19
CA SER A 47 10.15 -4.23 1.94
C SER A 47 9.47 -5.08 3.02
N THR A 48 8.57 -4.50 3.82
CA THR A 48 7.82 -5.22 4.85
C THR A 48 6.94 -6.31 4.25
N ILE A 49 6.21 -6.04 3.15
CA ILE A 49 5.38 -7.05 2.47
C ILE A 49 6.22 -8.21 1.94
N SER A 50 7.37 -7.92 1.32
CA SER A 50 8.27 -8.96 0.79
C SER A 50 8.80 -9.85 1.92
N LYS A 51 9.26 -9.24 3.02
CA LYS A 51 9.71 -9.98 4.22
C LYS A 51 8.59 -10.80 4.84
N TYR A 52 7.39 -10.24 4.92
CA TYR A 52 6.20 -10.89 5.48
C TYR A 52 5.79 -12.10 4.66
N SER A 53 5.74 -11.94 3.33
CA SER A 53 5.50 -13.02 2.37
C SER A 53 6.51 -14.16 2.52
N GLY A 54 7.80 -13.82 2.58
CA GLY A 54 8.87 -14.81 2.77
C GLY A 54 8.80 -15.52 4.13
N ALA A 55 8.49 -14.80 5.20
CA ALA A 55 8.30 -15.38 6.52
C ALA A 55 7.10 -16.32 6.56
N ALA A 56 5.96 -15.94 5.98
CA ALA A 56 4.77 -16.79 5.88
C ALA A 56 5.08 -18.09 5.11
N GLY A 57 5.83 -18.00 4.01
CA GLY A 57 6.30 -19.16 3.26
C GLY A 57 7.18 -20.10 4.09
N ARG A 58 8.12 -19.56 4.87
CA ARG A 58 8.98 -20.37 5.77
C ARG A 58 8.18 -21.08 6.85
N VAL A 59 7.27 -20.36 7.53
CA VAL A 59 6.38 -20.93 8.55
C VAL A 59 5.55 -22.07 7.95
N SER A 60 4.97 -21.86 6.77
CA SER A 60 4.21 -22.89 6.05
C SER A 60 5.06 -24.11 5.67
N ALA A 61 6.28 -23.90 5.18
CA ALA A 61 7.16 -24.98 4.76
C ALA A 61 7.61 -25.84 5.95
N ARG A 62 8.03 -25.20 7.06
CA ARG A 62 8.40 -25.92 8.29
C ARG A 62 7.24 -26.69 8.89
N ARG A 63 6.03 -26.13 8.85
CA ARG A 63 4.83 -26.84 9.28
C ARG A 63 4.60 -28.11 8.47
N ALA A 64 4.75 -28.04 7.14
CA ALA A 64 4.58 -29.19 6.26
C ALA A 64 5.57 -30.33 6.54
N LEU A 65 6.73 -30.04 7.14
CA LEU A 65 7.72 -31.04 7.56
C LEU A 65 7.36 -31.79 8.86
N GLY A 66 6.27 -31.41 9.54
CA GLY A 66 5.64 -32.23 10.60
C GLY A 66 6.27 -32.19 12.00
N ALA A 67 7.39 -31.50 12.22
CA ALA A 67 8.09 -31.45 13.52
C ALA A 67 7.99 -30.09 14.26
N TYR A 68 7.05 -29.23 13.87
CA TYR A 68 7.06 -27.80 14.22
C TYR A 68 6.79 -27.46 15.70
N ALA A 69 6.05 -28.30 16.44
CA ALA A 69 5.61 -27.98 17.80
C ALA A 69 6.73 -27.92 18.85
N LYS A 70 7.91 -28.47 18.55
CA LYS A 70 9.11 -28.42 19.41
C LYS A 70 10.30 -27.74 18.74
N ASP A 71 10.12 -27.24 17.52
CA ASP A 71 11.17 -26.60 16.75
C ASP A 71 11.33 -25.14 17.21
N GLN A 72 12.46 -24.82 17.84
CA GLN A 72 12.81 -23.46 18.26
C GLN A 72 12.79 -22.50 17.06
N ASP A 73 13.18 -22.98 15.88
CA ASP A 73 13.17 -22.17 14.68
C ASP A 73 11.75 -21.84 14.23
N TRP A 74 10.79 -22.76 14.39
CA TRP A 74 9.39 -22.50 14.03
C TRP A 74 8.78 -21.42 14.93
N ALA A 75 9.08 -21.46 16.23
CA ALA A 75 8.67 -20.40 17.16
C ALA A 75 9.27 -19.04 16.76
N SER A 76 10.56 -19.02 16.43
CA SER A 76 11.26 -17.82 15.95
C SER A 76 10.69 -17.28 14.63
N ASP A 77 10.45 -18.13 13.63
CA ASP A 77 9.86 -17.74 12.35
C ASP A 77 8.43 -17.18 12.55
N THR A 78 7.66 -17.75 13.49
CA THR A 78 6.30 -17.33 13.82
C THR A 78 6.27 -15.98 14.57
N GLU A 79 7.19 -15.77 15.52
CA GLU A 79 7.38 -14.49 16.20
C GLU A 79 7.82 -13.39 15.23
N HIS A 80 8.73 -13.72 14.31
CA HIS A 80 9.16 -12.82 13.26
C HIS A 80 8.01 -12.43 12.34
N LEU A 81 7.16 -13.39 11.95
CA LEU A 81 5.95 -13.14 11.17
C LEU A 81 5.00 -12.18 11.90
N GLN A 82 4.76 -12.39 13.20
CA GLN A 82 3.94 -11.50 14.03
C GLN A 82 4.51 -10.09 14.15
N THR A 83 5.84 -9.97 14.25
CA THR A 83 6.54 -8.68 14.30
C THR A 83 6.32 -7.90 13.00
N LEU A 84 6.44 -8.57 11.86
CA LEU A 84 6.20 -7.98 10.55
C LEU A 84 4.73 -7.59 10.33
N LEU A 85 3.77 -8.38 10.83
CA LEU A 85 2.35 -8.00 10.82
C LEU A 85 2.10 -6.74 11.67
N SER A 86 2.77 -6.63 12.81
CA SER A 86 2.67 -5.47 13.70
C SER A 86 3.26 -4.22 13.04
N ASP A 87 4.43 -4.33 12.42
CA ASP A 87 5.05 -3.26 11.62
C ASP A 87 4.14 -2.82 10.47
N LEU A 88 3.54 -3.77 9.74
CA LEU A 88 2.57 -3.48 8.69
C LEU A 88 1.34 -2.74 9.24
N THR A 89 0.80 -3.18 10.37
CA THR A 89 -0.37 -2.55 11.02
C THR A 89 -0.08 -1.10 11.41
N LEU A 90 1.09 -0.82 11.98
CA LEU A 90 1.48 0.51 12.41
C LEU A 90 1.77 1.47 11.24
N ARG A 91 2.21 0.95 10.09
CA ARG A 91 2.51 1.75 8.89
C ARG A 91 1.27 2.16 8.10
N LEU A 92 0.21 1.35 8.16
CA LEU A 92 -0.98 1.51 7.35
C LEU A 92 -1.98 2.47 7.99
N ASN A 93 -2.61 3.30 7.17
CA ASN A 93 -3.65 4.23 7.64
C ASN A 93 -4.96 3.46 7.89
N PRO A 94 -5.49 3.41 9.13
CA PRO A 94 -6.70 2.66 9.42
C PRO A 94 -7.95 3.27 8.78
N ASN A 95 -7.91 4.50 8.26
CA ASN A 95 -9.06 5.16 7.65
C ASN A 95 -9.16 4.92 6.12
N GLU A 96 -8.22 4.19 5.54
CA GLU A 96 -8.19 3.92 4.09
C GLU A 96 -8.65 2.48 3.81
N ALA A 97 -9.65 2.33 2.94
CA ALA A 97 -10.25 1.03 2.65
C ALA A 97 -9.22 0.05 2.05
N GLU A 98 -8.34 0.54 1.18
CA GLU A 98 -7.25 -0.23 0.59
C GLU A 98 -6.29 -0.76 1.66
N ALA A 99 -5.96 0.06 2.65
CA ALA A 99 -5.09 -0.30 3.76
C ALA A 99 -5.76 -1.30 4.72
N GLN A 100 -7.04 -1.12 5.02
CA GLN A 100 -7.82 -2.07 5.82
C GLN A 100 -7.90 -3.45 5.14
N ASN A 101 -8.17 -3.49 3.84
CA ASN A 101 -8.26 -4.75 3.10
C ASN A 101 -6.89 -5.43 2.96
N LEU A 102 -5.82 -4.65 2.76
CA LEU A 102 -4.45 -5.17 2.85
C LEU A 102 -4.21 -5.83 4.21
N LEU A 103 -4.53 -5.15 5.32
CA LEU A 103 -4.33 -5.71 6.65
C LEU A 103 -5.15 -6.99 6.87
N ARG A 104 -6.43 -7.02 6.45
CA ARG A 104 -7.26 -8.22 6.51
C ARG A 104 -6.64 -9.39 5.73
N SER A 105 -6.16 -9.14 4.51
CA SER A 105 -5.49 -10.16 3.70
C SER A 105 -4.17 -10.64 4.33
N ALA A 106 -3.41 -9.76 4.97
CA ALA A 106 -2.20 -10.12 5.70
C ALA A 106 -2.50 -11.00 6.92
N MET A 107 -3.56 -10.69 7.67
CA MET A 107 -4.02 -11.53 8.79
C MET A 107 -4.48 -12.91 8.32
N LYS A 108 -5.17 -12.98 7.17
CA LYS A 108 -5.55 -14.26 6.56
C LYS A 108 -4.34 -15.06 6.08
N LEU A 109 -3.29 -14.39 5.59
CA LEU A 109 -2.01 -15.04 5.26
C LEU A 109 -1.32 -15.61 6.51
N ASP A 110 -1.31 -14.90 7.63
CA ASP A 110 -0.76 -15.42 8.89
C ASP A 110 -1.52 -16.68 9.35
N GLN A 111 -2.85 -16.63 9.32
CA GLN A 111 -3.69 -17.80 9.62
C GLN A 111 -3.40 -18.96 8.65
N ALA A 112 -3.29 -18.68 7.35
CA ALA A 112 -2.96 -19.66 6.34
C ALA A 112 -1.61 -20.33 6.61
N ALA A 113 -0.57 -19.54 6.92
CA ALA A 113 0.77 -20.04 7.18
C ALA A 113 0.81 -20.97 8.40
N ARG A 114 0.03 -20.66 9.44
CA ARG A 114 0.00 -21.43 10.69
C ARG A 114 -0.91 -22.66 10.63
N LEU A 115 -2.03 -22.58 9.92
CA LEU A 115 -3.14 -23.53 10.06
C LEU A 115 -3.54 -24.24 8.75
N HIS A 116 -3.18 -23.72 7.58
CA HIS A 116 -3.69 -24.21 6.30
C HIS A 116 -2.60 -24.68 5.32
N SER A 117 -3.03 -25.25 4.21
CA SER A 117 -2.12 -25.85 3.22
C SER A 117 -1.23 -24.82 2.53
N PRO A 118 -0.12 -25.25 1.91
CA PRO A 118 0.71 -24.38 1.07
C PRO A 118 -0.08 -23.66 -0.04
N ALA A 119 -1.11 -24.31 -0.60
CA ALA A 119 -1.99 -23.70 -1.60
C ALA A 119 -2.75 -22.49 -1.02
N ALA A 120 -3.27 -22.60 0.20
CA ALA A 120 -3.91 -21.49 0.90
C ALA A 120 -2.95 -20.32 1.15
N VAL A 121 -1.70 -20.61 1.54
CA VAL A 121 -0.66 -19.58 1.75
C VAL A 121 -0.36 -18.83 0.45
N ILE A 122 -0.24 -19.55 -0.66
CA ILE A 122 0.01 -18.94 -1.97
C ILE A 122 -1.15 -18.02 -2.38
N LEU A 123 -2.40 -18.49 -2.27
CA LEU A 123 -3.59 -17.70 -2.60
C LEU A 123 -3.68 -16.45 -1.72
N ALA A 124 -3.53 -16.60 -0.39
CA ALA A 124 -3.58 -15.48 0.54
C ALA A 124 -2.49 -14.44 0.29
N ASN A 125 -1.28 -14.93 0.01
CA ASN A 125 -0.13 -14.07 -0.30
C ASN A 125 -0.36 -13.28 -1.59
N GLU A 126 -0.91 -13.90 -2.61
CA GLU A 126 -1.19 -13.25 -3.88
C GLU A 126 -2.25 -12.15 -3.75
N ILE A 127 -3.35 -12.43 -3.05
CA ILE A 127 -4.40 -11.44 -2.77
C ILE A 127 -3.83 -10.28 -1.96
N MET A 128 -3.00 -10.56 -0.93
CA MET A 128 -2.33 -9.54 -0.14
C MET A 128 -1.41 -8.65 -0.98
N ILE A 129 -0.59 -9.23 -1.86
CA ILE A 129 0.28 -8.46 -2.77
C ILE A 129 -0.54 -7.54 -3.68
N ARG A 130 -1.66 -8.03 -4.23
CA ARG A 130 -2.55 -7.21 -5.08
C ARG A 130 -3.15 -6.03 -4.29
N HIS A 131 -3.61 -6.24 -3.04
CA HIS A 131 -4.06 -5.12 -2.18
C HIS A 131 -2.95 -4.14 -1.84
N ALA A 132 -1.73 -4.63 -1.61
CA ALA A 132 -0.58 -3.77 -1.37
C ALA A 132 -0.24 -2.85 -2.55
N GLN A 133 -0.35 -3.37 -3.79
CA GLN A 133 -0.18 -2.55 -4.98
C GLN A 133 -1.21 -1.42 -5.05
N TRP A 134 -2.46 -1.68 -4.65
CA TRP A 134 -3.49 -0.66 -4.55
C TRP A 134 -3.17 0.40 -3.48
N ALA A 135 -2.80 -0.02 -2.28
CA ALA A 135 -2.41 0.90 -1.21
C ALA A 135 -1.23 1.80 -1.63
N ALA A 136 -0.18 1.22 -2.21
CA ALA A 136 0.96 1.97 -2.73
C ALA A 136 0.56 2.92 -3.88
N LYS A 137 -0.38 2.51 -4.74
CA LYS A 137 -0.88 3.33 -5.85
C LYS A 137 -1.70 4.52 -5.37
N VAL A 138 -2.55 4.33 -4.36
CA VAL A 138 -3.33 5.41 -3.73
C VAL A 138 -2.39 6.48 -3.19
N GLU A 139 -1.37 6.05 -2.46
CA GLU A 139 -0.42 6.97 -1.84
C GLU A 139 0.43 7.69 -2.88
N TRP A 140 0.89 6.97 -3.92
CA TRP A 140 1.60 7.58 -5.05
C TRP A 140 0.78 8.66 -5.77
N ASP A 141 -0.53 8.42 -5.94
CA ASP A 141 -1.41 9.41 -6.55
C ASP A 141 -1.64 10.62 -5.62
N ARG A 142 -1.68 10.42 -4.30
CA ARG A 142 -1.76 11.51 -3.30
C ARG A 142 -0.51 12.39 -3.36
N VAL A 143 0.68 11.80 -3.44
CA VAL A 143 1.95 12.54 -3.62
C VAL A 143 1.90 13.41 -4.88
N LYS A 144 1.39 12.87 -5.99
CA LYS A 144 1.24 13.63 -7.24
C LYS A 144 0.26 14.78 -7.11
N GLU A 145 -0.85 14.59 -6.39
CA GLU A 145 -1.85 15.63 -6.13
C GLU A 145 -1.24 16.77 -5.31
N GLU A 146 -0.57 16.45 -4.21
CA GLU A 146 0.12 17.42 -3.34
C GLU A 146 1.19 18.22 -4.11
N ALA A 147 1.96 17.54 -4.97
CA ALA A 147 3.04 18.15 -5.74
C ALA A 147 2.57 19.07 -6.88
N SER A 148 1.39 18.83 -7.46
CA SER A 148 0.97 19.48 -8.71
C SER A 148 0.07 20.70 -8.56
N GLY A 149 -0.35 21.01 -7.34
CA GLY A 149 -1.01 22.26 -6.99
C GLY A 149 -2.47 22.41 -7.42
N VAL A 150 -3.09 23.52 -6.99
CA VAL A 150 -4.56 23.72 -6.99
C VAL A 150 -5.15 23.66 -8.40
N MET A 151 -4.41 24.11 -9.42
CA MET A 151 -4.90 24.13 -10.81
C MET A 151 -5.22 22.74 -11.37
N ARG A 152 -4.65 21.66 -10.82
CA ARG A 152 -4.93 20.29 -11.28
C ARG A 152 -5.97 19.56 -10.44
N ALA A 153 -6.50 20.16 -9.38
CA ALA A 153 -7.50 19.55 -8.49
C ALA A 153 -8.67 18.84 -9.20
N PRO A 154 -9.33 19.41 -10.24
CA PRO A 154 -10.44 18.71 -10.91
C PRO A 154 -9.99 17.42 -11.61
N THR A 155 -8.75 17.38 -12.14
CA THR A 155 -8.21 16.17 -12.77
C THR A 155 -7.94 15.06 -11.75
N PHE A 156 -7.52 15.41 -10.53
CA PHE A 156 -7.30 14.46 -9.45
C PHE A 156 -8.60 13.94 -8.86
N ALA A 157 -9.63 14.79 -8.72
CA ALA A 157 -10.96 14.35 -8.30
C ALA A 157 -11.53 13.29 -9.25
N TRP A 158 -11.44 13.51 -10.58
CA TRP A 158 -11.87 12.53 -11.57
C TRP A 158 -11.05 11.23 -11.51
N ARG A 159 -9.72 11.32 -11.36
CA ARG A 159 -8.84 10.14 -11.20
C ARG A 159 -9.16 9.35 -9.93
N LYS A 160 -9.38 10.02 -8.81
CA LYS A 160 -9.75 9.40 -7.51
C LYS A 160 -11.05 8.63 -7.64
N TRP A 161 -12.06 9.23 -8.28
CA TRP A 161 -13.33 8.55 -8.54
C TRP A 161 -13.19 7.33 -9.46
N ARG A 162 -12.45 7.47 -10.57
CA ARG A 162 -12.18 6.35 -11.49
C ARG A 162 -11.44 5.21 -10.79
N ARG A 163 -10.47 5.55 -9.94
CA ARG A 163 -9.72 4.60 -9.12
C ARG A 163 -10.63 3.89 -8.13
N GLY A 164 -11.48 4.60 -7.40
CA GLY A 164 -12.44 4.01 -6.47
C GLY A 164 -13.37 3.00 -7.16
N ARG A 165 -13.85 3.32 -8.37
CA ARG A 165 -14.63 2.37 -9.19
C ARG A 165 -13.82 1.15 -9.61
N ALA A 166 -12.58 1.35 -10.05
CA ALA A 166 -11.69 0.27 -10.44
C ALA A 166 -11.35 -0.65 -9.25
N TYR A 167 -11.13 -0.07 -8.06
CA TYR A 167 -10.91 -0.81 -6.83
C TYR A 167 -12.16 -1.59 -6.41
N ALA A 168 -13.35 -0.99 -6.48
CA ALA A 168 -14.61 -1.69 -6.22
C ALA A 168 -14.84 -2.86 -7.20
N LYS A 169 -14.44 -2.74 -8.47
CA LYS A 169 -14.46 -3.85 -9.42
C LYS A 169 -13.45 -4.93 -9.05
N PHE A 170 -12.23 -4.54 -8.65
CA PHE A 170 -11.19 -5.44 -8.18
C PHE A 170 -11.65 -6.27 -6.97
N LEU A 171 -12.31 -5.64 -5.99
CA LEU A 171 -12.89 -6.32 -4.82
C LEU A 171 -13.94 -7.38 -5.16
N LYS A 172 -14.60 -7.27 -6.32
CA LYS A 172 -15.57 -8.28 -6.79
C LYS A 172 -14.95 -9.43 -7.58
N GLY A 173 -13.66 -9.33 -7.92
CA GLY A 173 -12.96 -10.32 -8.74
C GLY A 173 -11.66 -10.76 -8.06
N ALA A 174 -10.54 -10.50 -8.74
CA ALA A 174 -9.20 -10.85 -8.32
C ALA A 174 -8.77 -10.41 -6.90
N GLY A 175 -9.43 -9.40 -6.33
CA GLY A 175 -9.15 -8.87 -5.00
C GLY A 175 -10.15 -9.27 -3.93
N SER A 176 -11.11 -10.14 -4.25
CA SER A 176 -12.17 -10.50 -3.32
C SER A 176 -11.60 -11.17 -2.07
N LEU A 177 -12.03 -10.65 -0.91
CA LEU A 177 -11.71 -11.24 0.39
C LEU A 177 -12.55 -12.50 0.65
N ASP A 178 -13.68 -12.67 -0.02
CA ASP A 178 -14.53 -13.87 0.12
C ASP A 178 -13.76 -15.12 -0.34
N ARG A 179 -12.84 -14.97 -1.31
CA ARG A 179 -11.92 -16.04 -1.72
C ARG A 179 -10.96 -16.47 -0.59
N LEU A 180 -10.64 -15.57 0.34
CA LEU A 180 -9.86 -15.89 1.53
C LEU A 180 -10.72 -16.55 2.61
N ASP A 181 -12.04 -16.36 2.61
CA ASP A 181 -12.93 -17.04 3.54
C ASP A 181 -13.14 -18.52 3.15
N ALA A 182 -12.85 -18.89 1.90
CA ALA A 182 -12.71 -20.29 1.49
C ALA A 182 -11.53 -20.99 2.18
N ILE A 183 -10.53 -20.22 2.65
CA ILE A 183 -9.42 -20.75 3.44
C ILE A 183 -9.96 -21.10 4.83
N GLY A 184 -10.02 -22.40 5.12
CA GLY A 184 -10.52 -22.92 6.41
C GLY A 184 -11.96 -23.43 6.37
N SER A 185 -12.71 -23.23 5.27
CA SER A 185 -14.04 -23.82 5.08
C SER A 185 -14.00 -25.28 4.59
N GLY A 186 -12.85 -25.95 4.66
CA GLY A 186 -12.66 -27.34 4.21
C GLY A 186 -12.50 -27.51 2.70
N VAL A 187 -12.27 -26.43 1.95
CA VAL A 187 -12.04 -26.45 0.50
C VAL A 187 -10.73 -27.16 0.16
N SER A 188 -10.71 -27.94 -0.93
CA SER A 188 -9.53 -28.72 -1.32
C SER A 188 -8.42 -27.85 -1.92
N ASP A 189 -7.18 -28.31 -1.87
CA ASP A 189 -6.04 -27.61 -2.46
C ASP A 189 -6.18 -27.44 -3.99
N ALA A 190 -6.87 -28.38 -4.66
CA ALA A 190 -7.18 -28.28 -6.08
C ALA A 190 -8.13 -27.11 -6.36
N ASP A 191 -9.17 -26.95 -5.55
CA ASP A 191 -10.12 -25.84 -5.67
C ASP A 191 -9.46 -24.49 -5.35
N LEU A 192 -8.58 -24.43 -4.35
CA LEU A 192 -7.80 -23.22 -4.05
C LEU A 192 -6.87 -22.83 -5.21
N THR A 193 -6.29 -23.84 -5.88
CA THR A 193 -5.46 -23.63 -7.07
C THR A 193 -6.30 -23.16 -8.26
N LEU A 194 -7.52 -23.69 -8.42
CA LEU A 194 -8.48 -23.22 -9.42
C LEU A 194 -8.87 -21.76 -9.17
N LEU A 195 -9.26 -21.42 -7.93
CA LEU A 195 -9.60 -20.05 -7.53
C LEU A 195 -8.45 -19.07 -7.80
N ARG A 196 -7.20 -19.52 -7.61
CA ARG A 196 -6.02 -18.75 -7.98
C ARG A 196 -5.93 -18.56 -9.50
N SER A 197 -6.11 -19.61 -10.28
CA SER A 197 -6.05 -19.51 -11.75
C SER A 197 -7.12 -18.56 -12.34
N GLU A 198 -8.29 -18.49 -11.72
CA GLU A 198 -9.36 -17.53 -12.07
C GLU A 198 -8.99 -16.06 -11.74
N MET A 199 -7.91 -15.81 -10.99
CA MET A 199 -7.45 -14.45 -10.73
C MET A 199 -6.65 -13.87 -11.90
N ASP A 200 -6.16 -14.72 -12.81
CA ASP A 200 -5.33 -14.32 -13.95
C ASP A 200 -6.12 -14.12 -15.25
N THR A 201 -7.40 -14.50 -15.25
CA THR A 201 -8.37 -14.29 -16.33
C THR A 201 -9.15 -12.97 -16.17
#